data_AF-A0A0R2C6L3-F1
#
_entry.id   AF-A0A0R2C6L3-F1
#
_cell.length_a   1.000
_cell.length_b   1.000
_cell.length_c   1.000
_cell.angle_alpha   90.00
_cell.angle_beta   90.00
_cell.angle_gamma   90.00
#
_symmetry.space_group_name_H-M   'P 1'
#
loop_
_entity.id
_entity.type
_entity.pdbx_description
1 polymer ?
#
loop_
_entity_poly.entity_id
_entity_poly.type
_entity_poly.pdbx_seq_one_letter_code
_entity_poly.pdbx_strand_id
1 'polypeptide(L)'
;MPALVDDTAADVTLTVYYYPTVITVNPQVPAGSDPTEVVPQKPGAPVDPDNDQSPKYPAGLDTNDLNRTATETIRYVNATGQTVAPNKVQSVDFTRTADVDLSTGIVTYGEWTPASGNGNFAAVTSPTVPGLTPDRTTVDAMTDEGPFPVSLVVTYYPTDQEVTVDNPKTPSDLLNPSNPDSPHYPSGLTDSDLEKVATRTVHFVDGAGRTVAPDVVETISYQRTATVDFSQPDNPQVAYGAWVAVGYNGFDAVQVPSVAGMTPDRTLVPALTFTGAAANTTVIVVYHAAASRLPETGGTTSTPHRLPSTGGAVTTSNHRPSTGVATAPHRLPSTGGSTTAHSYVHVRHATTTTRDTTPIGSTTPVGDGNTATAGHKLPGTGRTLPQTSDEHESTMASLGLTILGMLLGLVGYKKRRDDE
;
A
#
# COMPACT_ATOMS: atom_id res chain seq x y z
N MET A 1 32.83 79.96 84.01
CA MET A 1 31.96 79.13 83.15
C MET A 1 32.69 77.82 82.92
N PRO A 2 32.06 76.65 83.08
CA PRO A 2 32.66 75.41 82.61
C PRO A 2 32.74 75.43 81.08
N ALA A 3 33.83 74.92 80.51
CA ALA A 3 33.91 74.70 79.08
C ALA A 3 33.09 73.45 78.72
N LEU A 4 32.29 73.52 77.66
CA LEU A 4 31.79 72.32 76.99
C LEU A 4 32.97 71.70 76.23
N VAL A 5 33.51 70.61 76.77
CA VAL A 5 34.41 69.73 76.02
C VAL A 5 33.52 68.73 75.30
N ASP A 6 33.13 69.09 74.07
CA ASP A 6 32.57 68.15 73.12
C ASP A 6 33.72 67.39 72.47
N ASP A 7 34.08 66.26 73.06
CA ASP A 7 35.05 65.31 72.51
C ASP A 7 34.74 63.87 72.96
N THR A 8 33.63 63.33 72.45
CA THR A 8 33.45 61.88 72.32
C THR A 8 33.06 61.55 70.88
N ALA A 9 33.87 61.99 69.93
CA ALA A 9 33.81 61.54 68.55
C ALA A 9 34.28 60.08 68.48
N ALA A 10 33.36 59.15 68.77
CA ALA A 10 33.61 57.73 68.60
C ALA A 10 33.73 57.38 67.10
N ASP A 11 34.76 56.61 66.74
CA ASP A 11 34.97 56.16 65.36
C ASP A 11 33.78 55.33 64.86
N VAL A 12 33.00 55.89 63.93
CA VAL A 12 31.87 55.21 63.30
C VAL A 12 32.38 54.35 62.14
N THR A 13 32.79 53.12 62.45
CA THR A 13 33.17 52.12 61.44
C THR A 13 31.96 51.71 60.61
N LEU A 14 31.83 52.25 59.40
CA LEU A 14 30.83 51.84 58.42
C LEU A 14 31.37 50.72 57.53
N THR A 15 30.93 49.48 57.78
CA THR A 15 31.18 48.36 56.85
C THR A 15 30.22 48.47 55.66
N VAL A 16 30.77 48.69 54.46
CA VAL A 16 30.00 48.68 53.20
C VAL A 16 30.24 47.37 52.47
N TYR A 17 29.17 46.60 52.28
CA TYR A 17 29.18 45.36 51.50
C TYR A 17 28.91 45.68 50.03
N TYR A 18 29.65 45.04 49.13
CA TYR A 18 29.49 45.16 47.68
C TYR A 18 29.13 43.78 47.11
N TYR A 19 28.10 43.75 46.28
CA TYR A 19 27.62 42.55 45.59
C TYR A 19 27.67 42.77 44.07
N PRO A 20 27.76 41.72 43.24
CA PRO A 20 27.69 41.86 41.79
C PRO A 20 26.39 42.57 41.37
N THR A 21 26.44 43.46 40.37
CA THR A 21 25.21 44.07 39.82
C THR A 21 24.35 43.02 39.12
N VAL A 22 24.98 42.06 38.45
CA VAL A 22 24.33 40.92 37.78
C VAL A 22 24.86 39.62 38.37
N ILE A 23 23.96 38.67 38.63
CA ILE A 23 24.28 37.27 38.94
C ILE A 23 23.62 36.38 37.88
N THR A 24 24.34 35.37 37.40
CA THR A 24 23.78 34.35 36.51
C THR A 24 23.28 33.17 37.36
N VAL A 25 22.04 32.74 37.14
CA VAL A 25 21.46 31.55 37.77
C VAL A 25 21.49 30.40 36.76
N ASN A 26 22.21 29.33 37.08
CA ASN A 26 22.51 28.23 36.16
C ASN A 26 22.19 26.85 36.79
N PRO A 27 21.18 26.12 36.28
CA PRO A 27 20.84 24.78 36.79
C PRO A 27 21.90 23.70 36.63
N GLN A 28 22.83 23.85 35.68
CA GLN A 28 23.83 22.83 35.33
C GLN A 28 25.16 22.98 36.08
N VAL A 29 25.35 24.07 36.82
CA VAL A 29 26.61 24.40 37.48
C VAL A 29 26.71 23.72 38.86
N PRO A 30 27.78 22.96 39.15
CA PRO A 30 28.04 22.46 40.48
C PRO A 30 28.20 23.61 41.48
N ALA A 31 27.39 23.61 42.53
CA ALA A 31 27.29 24.73 43.48
C ALA A 31 28.67 25.18 44.02
N GLY A 32 28.99 26.46 43.81
CA GLY A 32 30.23 27.08 44.29
C GLY A 32 31.46 26.93 43.39
N SER A 33 31.28 26.70 42.08
CA SER A 33 32.39 26.64 41.11
C SER A 33 32.76 27.99 40.47
N ASP A 34 31.85 28.99 40.48
CA ASP A 34 32.14 30.41 40.22
C ASP A 34 31.29 31.27 41.20
N PRO A 35 31.80 32.36 41.80
CA PRO A 35 31.02 33.23 42.69
C PRO A 35 29.96 34.10 41.99
N THR A 36 29.93 34.13 40.65
CA THR A 36 28.96 34.86 39.82
C THR A 36 27.91 33.96 39.15
N GLU A 37 28.11 32.63 39.16
CA GLU A 37 27.09 31.63 38.80
C GLU A 37 26.53 30.92 40.04
N VAL A 38 25.21 30.98 40.25
CA VAL A 38 24.54 30.30 41.36
C VAL A 38 23.54 29.25 40.88
N VAL A 39 23.34 28.20 41.67
CA VAL A 39 22.24 27.24 41.48
C VAL A 39 20.87 27.93 41.69
N PRO A 40 19.75 27.38 41.17
CA PRO A 40 18.41 27.95 41.31
C PRO A 40 18.04 28.37 42.75
N GLN A 41 17.44 29.56 42.88
CA GLN A 41 17.20 30.25 44.15
C GLN A 41 15.71 30.43 44.43
N LYS A 42 15.35 30.46 45.72
CA LYS A 42 13.97 30.74 46.14
C LYS A 42 13.71 32.26 46.16
N PRO A 43 12.51 32.73 45.78
CA PRO A 43 12.16 34.14 45.89
C PRO A 43 12.32 34.64 47.32
N GLY A 44 12.96 35.80 47.50
CA GLY A 44 13.21 36.41 48.81
C GLY A 44 14.41 35.86 49.57
N ALA A 45 15.14 34.87 49.05
CA ALA A 45 16.39 34.40 49.65
C ALA A 45 17.48 35.50 49.59
N PRO A 46 18.33 35.65 50.62
CA PRO A 46 19.48 36.54 50.57
C PRO A 46 20.51 36.09 49.52
N VAL A 47 21.15 37.05 48.85
CA VAL A 47 22.33 36.83 48.00
C VAL A 47 23.54 36.41 48.85
N ASP A 48 23.63 36.90 50.07
CA ASP A 48 24.66 36.59 51.06
C ASP A 48 23.99 35.97 52.30
N PRO A 49 24.07 34.63 52.47
CA PRO A 49 23.35 33.91 53.53
C PRO A 49 23.69 34.35 54.96
N ASP A 50 24.89 34.91 55.19
CA ASP A 50 25.34 35.39 56.50
C ASP A 50 24.92 36.85 56.77
N ASN A 51 24.39 37.56 55.76
CA ASN A 51 23.90 38.94 55.86
C ASN A 51 22.40 39.05 55.50
N ASP A 52 21.54 39.16 56.51
CA ASP A 52 20.09 39.29 56.30
C ASP A 52 19.66 40.64 55.67
N GLN A 53 20.54 41.63 55.60
CA GLN A 53 20.34 42.90 54.89
C GLN A 53 20.86 42.91 53.45
N SER A 54 21.46 41.80 52.98
CA SER A 54 21.89 41.67 51.57
C SER A 54 20.72 41.73 50.59
N PRO A 55 20.96 42.06 49.29
CA PRO A 55 19.93 41.99 48.25
C PRO A 55 19.24 40.62 48.21
N LYS A 56 17.97 40.60 47.77
CA LYS A 56 17.17 39.37 47.71
C LYS A 56 16.96 38.93 46.27
N TYR A 57 16.98 37.62 46.05
CA TYR A 57 16.61 37.05 44.75
C TYR A 57 15.11 37.30 44.46
N PRO A 58 14.74 37.78 43.26
CA PRO A 58 13.35 37.90 42.82
C PRO A 58 12.71 36.52 42.57
N ALA A 59 11.44 36.51 42.16
CA ALA A 59 10.79 35.34 41.59
C ALA A 59 11.23 35.09 40.14
N GLY A 60 11.08 33.86 39.64
CA GLY A 60 11.54 33.47 38.30
C GLY A 60 12.91 32.78 38.27
N LEU A 61 13.45 32.40 39.43
CA LEU A 61 14.80 31.83 39.56
C LEU A 61 14.80 30.44 40.22
N ASP A 62 13.63 29.83 40.47
CA ASP A 62 13.54 28.54 41.14
C ASP A 62 13.73 27.35 40.17
N THR A 63 13.81 26.13 40.71
CA THR A 63 14.06 24.93 39.90
C THR A 63 13.02 24.74 38.77
N ASN A 64 11.75 25.07 38.99
CA ASN A 64 10.67 24.94 38.00
C ASN A 64 10.68 26.08 36.97
N ASP A 65 11.20 27.26 37.34
CA ASP A 65 11.38 28.38 36.41
C ASP A 65 12.46 28.07 35.36
N LEU A 66 13.45 27.24 35.73
CA LEU A 66 14.69 27.02 34.97
C LEU A 66 14.88 25.58 34.46
N ASN A 67 13.99 24.63 34.79
CA ASN A 67 13.97 23.25 34.30
C ASN A 67 12.59 22.92 33.69
N ARG A 68 12.55 22.17 32.59
CA ARG A 68 11.32 21.63 31.97
C ARG A 68 11.57 20.27 31.34
N THR A 69 10.52 19.46 31.22
CA THR A 69 10.57 18.16 30.54
C THR A 69 9.66 18.19 29.32
N ALA A 70 10.24 18.00 28.13
CA ALA A 70 9.50 17.66 26.92
C ALA A 70 9.02 16.22 26.99
N THR A 71 7.90 15.91 26.33
CA THR A 71 7.39 14.52 26.27
C THR A 71 6.84 14.20 24.89
N GLU A 72 7.26 13.07 24.33
CA GLU A 72 6.62 12.45 23.16
C GLU A 72 5.73 11.31 23.65
N THR A 73 4.47 11.29 23.21
CA THR A 73 3.53 10.17 23.45
C THR A 73 3.07 9.57 22.13
N ILE A 74 3.60 8.38 21.79
CA ILE A 74 3.17 7.57 20.65
C ILE A 74 2.04 6.64 21.09
N ARG A 75 0.88 6.77 20.44
CA ARG A 75 -0.31 5.94 20.67
C ARG A 75 -0.44 4.89 19.58
N TYR A 76 -0.70 3.64 19.98
CA TYR A 76 -0.91 2.52 19.05
C TYR A 76 -2.38 2.11 19.05
N VAL A 77 -3.12 2.50 18.02
CA VAL A 77 -4.57 2.28 17.91
C VAL A 77 -4.91 1.51 16.63
N ASN A 78 -6.09 0.89 16.55
CA ASN A 78 -6.62 0.40 15.27
C ASN A 78 -7.36 1.52 14.51
N ALA A 79 -7.86 1.20 13.30
CA ALA A 79 -8.68 2.10 12.49
C ALA A 79 -10.01 2.57 13.15
N THR A 80 -10.44 2.02 14.30
CA THR A 80 -11.59 2.53 15.09
C THR A 80 -11.17 3.37 16.29
N GLY A 81 -9.87 3.68 16.44
CA GLY A 81 -9.31 4.47 17.54
C GLY A 81 -9.12 3.72 18.86
N GLN A 82 -9.40 2.41 18.90
CA GLN A 82 -9.17 1.56 20.07
C GLN A 82 -7.68 1.24 20.20
N THR A 83 -7.11 1.42 21.39
CA THR A 83 -5.72 1.04 21.70
C THR A 83 -5.49 -0.46 21.50
N VAL A 84 -4.46 -0.82 20.73
CA VAL A 84 -4.07 -2.22 20.45
C VAL A 84 -2.72 -2.63 21.03
N ALA A 85 -1.86 -1.66 21.38
CA ALA A 85 -0.62 -1.89 22.12
C ALA A 85 -0.38 -0.76 23.15
N PRO A 86 0.38 -0.99 24.23
CA PRO A 86 0.66 0.05 25.23
C PRO A 86 1.37 1.24 24.62
N ASN A 87 0.90 2.47 24.90
CA ASN A 87 1.53 3.71 24.43
C ASN A 87 3.02 3.74 24.82
N LYS A 88 3.87 4.23 23.91
CA LYS A 88 5.25 4.60 24.23
C LYS A 88 5.26 6.06 24.67
N VAL A 89 5.97 6.33 25.76
CA VAL A 89 6.33 7.70 26.15
C VAL A 89 7.85 7.82 26.11
N GLN A 90 8.33 8.97 25.64
CA GLN A 90 9.74 9.39 25.72
C GLN A 90 9.78 10.79 26.36
N SER A 91 10.88 11.10 27.05
CA SER A 91 11.07 12.39 27.73
C SER A 91 12.46 12.94 27.43
N VAL A 92 12.54 14.26 27.29
CA VAL A 92 13.81 15.00 27.18
C VAL A 92 13.76 16.14 28.18
N ASP A 93 14.71 16.19 29.11
CA ASP A 93 14.82 17.29 30.06
C ASP A 93 15.61 18.46 29.46
N PHE A 94 15.14 19.68 29.69
CA PHE A 94 15.70 20.93 29.23
C PHE A 94 15.96 21.87 30.41
N THR A 95 17.05 22.64 30.33
CA THR A 95 17.40 23.70 31.27
C THR A 95 17.72 25.00 30.56
N ARG A 96 17.54 26.12 31.26
CA ARG A 96 17.96 27.45 30.81
C ARG A 96 18.64 28.20 31.95
N THR A 97 19.52 29.13 31.61
CA THR A 97 20.06 30.10 32.58
C THR A 97 19.11 31.28 32.75
N ALA A 98 19.31 32.08 33.80
CA ALA A 98 18.68 33.38 33.96
C ALA A 98 19.62 34.38 34.62
N ASP A 99 19.87 35.52 33.98
CA ASP A 99 20.63 36.63 34.54
C ASP A 99 19.69 37.54 35.34
N VAL A 100 20.06 37.86 36.58
CA VAL A 100 19.33 38.79 37.43
C VAL A 100 20.16 40.04 37.72
N ASP A 101 19.61 41.21 37.38
CA ASP A 101 20.12 42.50 37.84
C ASP A 101 19.61 42.78 39.26
N LEU A 102 20.49 42.70 40.26
CA LEU A 102 20.17 42.92 41.67
C LEU A 102 19.84 44.38 42.02
N SER A 103 20.13 45.33 41.13
CA SER A 103 19.80 46.75 41.33
C SER A 103 18.38 47.12 40.86
N THR A 104 17.82 46.37 39.92
CA THR A 104 16.46 46.58 39.39
C THR A 104 15.48 45.44 39.70
N GLY A 105 15.98 44.25 40.05
CA GLY A 105 15.20 43.03 40.22
C GLY A 105 14.76 42.37 38.91
N ILE A 106 15.28 42.83 37.76
CA ILE A 106 14.91 42.31 36.44
C ILE A 106 15.61 40.97 36.20
N VAL A 107 14.84 39.97 35.75
CA VAL A 107 15.31 38.65 35.35
C VAL A 107 15.25 38.52 33.83
N THR A 108 16.37 38.15 33.20
CA THR A 108 16.50 37.89 31.77
C THR A 108 16.83 36.41 31.57
N TYR A 109 15.94 35.66 30.90
CA TYR A 109 16.15 34.24 30.67
C TYR A 109 16.97 33.97 29.42
N GLY A 110 17.84 32.96 29.49
CA GLY A 110 18.44 32.33 28.31
C GLY A 110 17.49 31.38 27.61
N GLU A 111 17.93 30.86 26.47
CA GLU A 111 17.23 29.83 25.69
C GLU A 111 17.15 28.49 26.44
N TRP A 112 16.15 27.68 26.09
CA TRP A 112 16.09 26.30 26.56
C TRP A 112 17.12 25.44 25.83
N THR A 113 17.92 24.70 26.59
CA THR A 113 18.93 23.77 26.09
C THR A 113 18.72 22.38 26.68
N PRO A 114 18.99 21.28 25.96
CA PRO A 114 18.87 19.94 26.51
C PRO A 114 19.79 19.76 27.73
N ALA A 115 19.22 19.32 28.86
CA ALA A 115 19.95 19.08 30.10
C ALA A 115 20.97 17.94 29.96
N SER A 116 20.78 17.05 28.98
CA SER A 116 21.77 16.07 28.54
C SER A 116 21.51 15.64 27.09
N GLY A 117 22.53 15.05 26.45
CA GLY A 117 22.42 14.55 25.08
C GLY A 117 22.30 15.67 24.04
N ASN A 118 21.45 15.46 23.03
CA ASN A 118 21.28 16.32 21.86
C ASN A 118 19.88 16.92 21.70
N GLY A 119 18.96 16.68 22.63
CA GLY A 119 17.58 17.17 22.53
C GLY A 119 16.65 16.31 21.67
N ASN A 120 17.01 15.05 21.38
CA ASN A 120 16.22 14.20 20.49
C ASN A 120 15.37 13.15 21.24
N PHE A 121 14.14 12.96 20.76
CA PHE A 121 13.40 11.72 20.93
C PHE A 121 14.01 10.65 19.99
N ALA A 122 14.25 9.44 20.52
CA ALA A 122 14.85 8.35 19.75
C ALA A 122 13.82 7.68 18.82
N ALA A 123 14.26 7.07 17.73
CA ALA A 123 13.36 6.31 16.85
C ALA A 123 12.74 5.11 17.60
N VAL A 124 11.47 4.84 17.34
CA VAL A 124 10.68 3.80 18.02
C VAL A 124 10.04 2.86 17.02
N THR A 125 10.48 1.60 17.01
CA THR A 125 9.82 0.52 16.26
C THR A 125 8.42 0.25 16.82
N SER A 126 7.41 0.22 15.95
CA SER A 126 6.02 -0.08 16.30
C SER A 126 5.88 -1.52 16.82
N PRO A 127 5.13 -1.77 17.93
CA PRO A 127 4.94 -3.11 18.47
C PRO A 127 4.32 -4.10 17.46
N THR A 128 4.77 -5.35 17.47
CA THR A 128 4.10 -6.43 16.76
C THR A 128 2.78 -6.77 17.45
N VAL A 129 1.66 -6.71 16.72
CA VAL A 129 0.32 -7.07 17.22
C VAL A 129 -0.24 -8.19 16.35
N PRO A 130 -0.64 -9.35 16.91
CA PRO A 130 -1.07 -10.50 16.11
C PRO A 130 -2.25 -10.19 15.18
N GLY A 131 -2.08 -10.45 13.88
CA GLY A 131 -3.09 -10.22 12.85
C GLY A 131 -3.29 -8.75 12.44
N LEU A 132 -2.46 -7.82 12.96
CA LEU A 132 -2.51 -6.41 12.60
C LEU A 132 -1.14 -5.87 12.17
N THR A 133 -1.14 -5.07 11.10
CA THR A 133 0.02 -4.34 10.60
C THR A 133 -0.12 -2.84 10.92
N PRO A 134 0.93 -2.17 11.44
CA PRO A 134 0.93 -0.72 11.65
C PRO A 134 1.10 0.05 10.34
N ASP A 135 0.52 1.25 10.28
CA ASP A 135 0.68 2.20 9.18
C ASP A 135 2.05 2.88 9.12
N ARG A 136 2.94 2.64 10.09
CA ARG A 136 4.39 2.81 9.96
C ARG A 136 5.13 1.81 10.86
N THR A 137 6.16 1.16 10.31
CA THR A 137 6.98 0.17 11.04
C THR A 137 7.83 0.81 12.14
N THR A 138 8.21 2.08 11.95
CA THR A 138 9.00 2.89 12.87
C THR A 138 8.42 4.31 12.94
N VAL A 139 8.46 4.93 14.12
CA VAL A 139 8.42 6.38 14.28
C VAL A 139 9.88 6.85 14.29
N ASP A 140 10.25 7.73 13.36
CA ASP A 140 11.63 8.21 13.22
C ASP A 140 12.06 9.10 14.40
N ALA A 141 13.38 9.26 14.54
CA ALA A 141 13.95 10.12 15.59
C ALA A 141 13.68 11.60 15.30
N MET A 142 13.13 12.32 16.28
CA MET A 142 12.80 13.74 16.19
C MET A 142 13.74 14.56 17.08
N THR A 143 14.34 15.63 16.53
CA THR A 143 14.94 16.69 17.36
C THR A 143 13.83 17.60 17.89
N ASP A 144 13.84 17.89 19.18
CA ASP A 144 12.92 18.82 19.81
C ASP A 144 13.58 20.20 19.95
N GLU A 145 12.97 21.24 19.35
CA GLU A 145 13.54 22.59 19.30
C GLU A 145 13.28 23.42 20.58
N GLY A 146 12.52 22.87 21.53
CA GLY A 146 12.27 23.45 22.86
C GLY A 146 11.19 22.65 23.59
N PRO A 147 11.08 22.75 24.93
CA PRO A 147 10.34 21.76 25.73
C PRO A 147 8.81 21.82 25.52
N PHE A 148 8.33 21.08 24.53
CA PHE A 148 6.91 20.99 24.14
C PHE A 148 6.41 19.52 24.17
N PRO A 149 5.12 19.29 24.44
CA PRO A 149 4.54 17.94 24.36
C PRO A 149 4.18 17.58 22.92
N VAL A 150 4.76 16.50 22.40
CA VAL A 150 4.47 15.89 21.10
C VAL A 150 3.57 14.68 21.29
N SER A 151 2.57 14.48 20.43
CA SER A 151 1.83 13.22 20.39
C SER A 151 1.60 12.73 18.97
N LEU A 152 1.88 11.44 18.77
CA LEU A 152 1.82 10.75 17.50
C LEU A 152 0.86 9.57 17.60
N VAL A 153 0.24 9.21 16.48
CA VAL A 153 -0.70 8.08 16.40
C VAL A 153 -0.23 7.13 15.30
N VAL A 154 0.10 5.90 15.67
CA VAL A 154 0.31 4.77 14.75
C VAL A 154 -0.99 4.00 14.68
N THR A 155 -1.49 3.79 13.46
CA THR A 155 -2.79 3.18 13.18
C THR A 155 -2.60 1.78 12.61
N TYR A 156 -3.24 0.80 13.22
CA TYR A 156 -3.14 -0.61 12.85
C TYR A 156 -4.35 -1.05 12.03
N TYR A 157 -4.05 -1.80 10.97
CA TYR A 157 -4.98 -2.38 10.01
C TYR A 157 -4.84 -3.91 10.03
N PRO A 158 -5.84 -4.69 9.59
CA PRO A 158 -5.67 -6.13 9.36
C PRO A 158 -4.43 -6.42 8.51
N THR A 159 -3.64 -7.43 8.89
CA THR A 159 -2.44 -7.83 8.12
C THR A 159 -2.81 -8.30 6.71
N ASP A 160 -3.90 -9.06 6.59
CA ASP A 160 -4.49 -9.44 5.30
C ASP A 160 -5.50 -8.38 4.84
N GLN A 161 -5.29 -7.79 3.66
CA GLN A 161 -6.25 -6.91 2.99
C GLN A 161 -6.89 -7.61 1.80
N GLU A 162 -8.23 -7.66 1.73
CA GLU A 162 -8.95 -8.17 0.56
C GLU A 162 -9.14 -7.06 -0.49
N VAL A 163 -8.83 -7.39 -1.74
CA VAL A 163 -8.99 -6.52 -2.91
C VAL A 163 -9.92 -7.20 -3.91
N THR A 164 -10.89 -6.45 -4.41
CA THR A 164 -11.92 -6.89 -5.37
C THR A 164 -11.96 -5.95 -6.56
N VAL A 165 -12.65 -6.34 -7.64
CA VAL A 165 -12.89 -5.48 -8.81
C VAL A 165 -13.65 -4.19 -8.46
N ASP A 166 -14.50 -4.20 -7.43
CA ASP A 166 -15.22 -3.00 -6.98
C ASP A 166 -14.34 -2.02 -6.18
N ASN A 167 -13.12 -2.45 -5.78
CA ASN A 167 -12.18 -1.68 -4.98
C ASN A 167 -10.72 -2.00 -5.39
N PRO A 168 -10.33 -1.75 -6.66
CA PRO A 168 -8.99 -2.07 -7.17
C PRO A 168 -7.90 -1.26 -6.46
N LYS A 169 -6.65 -1.70 -6.57
CA LYS A 169 -5.49 -1.04 -5.96
C LYS A 169 -4.32 -0.91 -6.93
N THR A 170 -3.46 0.06 -6.66
CA THR A 170 -2.28 0.43 -7.45
C THR A 170 -1.07 0.66 -6.54
N PRO A 171 0.16 0.68 -7.07
CA PRO A 171 1.35 1.10 -6.30
C PRO A 171 1.31 2.53 -5.72
N SER A 172 0.34 3.36 -6.12
CA SER A 172 0.08 4.67 -5.52
C SER A 172 -0.92 4.65 -4.35
N ASP A 173 -1.62 3.53 -4.13
CA ASP A 173 -2.53 3.38 -2.99
C ASP A 173 -1.77 3.01 -1.71
N LEU A 174 -2.20 3.60 -0.60
CA LEU A 174 -1.61 3.45 0.74
C LEU A 174 -2.54 2.63 1.64
N LEU A 175 -1.97 1.83 2.55
CA LEU A 175 -2.71 1.10 3.58
C LEU A 175 -3.49 2.06 4.49
N ASN A 176 -2.88 3.20 4.85
CA ASN A 176 -3.54 4.36 5.43
C ASN A 176 -3.42 5.58 4.50
N PRO A 177 -4.47 5.94 3.74
CA PRO A 177 -4.46 7.13 2.87
C PRO A 177 -4.30 8.49 3.58
N SER A 178 -4.36 8.53 4.92
CA SER A 178 -4.10 9.76 5.71
C SER A 178 -2.64 9.91 6.17
N ASN A 179 -1.79 8.91 5.91
CA ASN A 179 -0.38 8.90 6.29
C ASN A 179 0.47 8.68 5.03
N PRO A 180 1.28 9.66 4.57
CA PRO A 180 2.05 9.54 3.33
C PRO A 180 3.17 8.50 3.42
N ASP A 181 3.64 8.18 4.63
CA ASP A 181 4.72 7.21 4.89
C ASP A 181 4.17 5.80 5.15
N SER A 182 2.94 5.53 4.69
CA SER A 182 2.23 4.27 4.92
C SER A 182 2.63 3.17 3.93
N PRO A 183 2.59 1.88 4.33
CA PRO A 183 2.78 0.75 3.41
C PRO A 183 1.95 0.88 2.14
N HIS A 184 2.61 0.78 0.98
CA HIS A 184 1.97 0.84 -0.34
C HIS A 184 1.37 -0.51 -0.74
N TYR A 185 0.27 -0.50 -1.48
CA TYR A 185 -0.22 -1.70 -2.15
C TYR A 185 0.72 -2.14 -3.28
N PRO A 186 0.87 -3.45 -3.55
CA PRO A 186 1.67 -3.95 -4.67
C PRO A 186 0.96 -3.80 -6.03
N SER A 187 1.65 -4.11 -7.12
CA SER A 187 1.05 -4.22 -8.45
C SER A 187 0.31 -5.54 -8.65
N GLY A 188 -0.53 -5.62 -9.70
CA GLY A 188 -1.36 -6.80 -9.99
C GLY A 188 -2.76 -6.76 -9.36
N LEU A 189 -3.22 -5.58 -8.95
CA LEU A 189 -4.46 -5.37 -8.20
C LEU A 189 -5.49 -4.50 -8.94
N THR A 190 -5.34 -4.33 -10.25
CA THR A 190 -6.26 -3.56 -11.10
C THR A 190 -7.43 -4.41 -11.58
N ASP A 191 -8.48 -3.79 -12.10
CA ASP A 191 -9.60 -4.46 -12.77
C ASP A 191 -9.10 -5.46 -13.82
N SER A 192 -8.05 -5.12 -14.58
CA SER A 192 -7.47 -5.99 -15.61
C SER A 192 -6.69 -7.20 -15.07
N ASP A 193 -6.33 -7.17 -13.78
CA ASP A 193 -5.76 -8.32 -13.07
C ASP A 193 -6.86 -9.16 -12.39
N LEU A 194 -7.97 -8.54 -12.00
CA LEU A 194 -9.05 -9.15 -11.22
C LEU A 194 -10.27 -9.60 -12.06
N GLU A 195 -10.36 -9.15 -13.32
CA GLU A 195 -11.33 -9.58 -14.34
C GLU A 195 -10.66 -10.28 -15.53
N LYS A 196 -11.41 -11.13 -16.24
CA LYS A 196 -11.09 -11.56 -17.60
C LYS A 196 -12.33 -12.06 -18.35
N VAL A 197 -12.24 -12.17 -19.67
CA VAL A 197 -13.25 -12.82 -20.52
C VAL A 197 -12.65 -14.05 -21.20
N ALA A 198 -13.40 -15.16 -21.24
CA ALA A 198 -13.14 -16.25 -22.16
C ALA A 198 -14.16 -16.23 -23.30
N THR A 199 -13.68 -16.35 -24.54
CA THR A 199 -14.50 -16.22 -25.75
C THR A 199 -14.55 -17.53 -26.53
N ARG A 200 -15.73 -17.93 -26.99
CA ARG A 200 -15.90 -18.94 -28.03
C ARG A 200 -16.33 -18.29 -29.34
N THR A 201 -15.60 -18.52 -30.41
CA THR A 201 -15.95 -18.07 -31.77
C THR A 201 -16.24 -19.29 -32.65
N VAL A 202 -17.42 -19.30 -33.29
CA VAL A 202 -17.83 -20.31 -34.26
C VAL A 202 -17.80 -19.67 -35.66
N HIS A 203 -16.84 -20.09 -36.49
CA HIS A 203 -16.73 -19.67 -37.88
C HIS A 203 -17.51 -20.59 -38.81
N PHE A 204 -18.20 -19.99 -39.79
CA PHE A 204 -18.96 -20.70 -40.82
C PHE A 204 -18.33 -20.43 -42.20
N VAL A 205 -17.54 -21.37 -42.71
CA VAL A 205 -16.71 -21.18 -43.91
C VAL A 205 -16.96 -22.24 -44.97
N ASP A 206 -16.66 -21.96 -46.24
CA ASP A 206 -16.61 -22.98 -47.28
C ASP A 206 -15.33 -23.82 -47.22
N GLY A 207 -15.24 -24.85 -48.08
CA GLY A 207 -14.03 -25.66 -48.25
C GLY A 207 -12.77 -24.92 -48.76
N ALA A 208 -12.85 -23.61 -49.01
CA ALA A 208 -11.71 -22.73 -49.31
C ALA A 208 -11.41 -21.73 -48.18
N GLY A 209 -12.08 -21.87 -47.02
CA GLY A 209 -11.89 -21.02 -45.84
C GLY A 209 -12.59 -19.65 -45.92
N ARG A 210 -13.48 -19.43 -46.89
CA ARG A 210 -14.21 -18.17 -47.05
C ARG A 210 -15.50 -18.19 -46.23
N THR A 211 -15.77 -17.15 -45.45
CA THR A 211 -16.99 -17.00 -44.66
C THR A 211 -18.25 -17.09 -45.53
N VAL A 212 -19.20 -17.96 -45.14
CA VAL A 212 -20.50 -18.16 -45.83
C VAL A 212 -21.71 -17.82 -44.95
N ALA A 213 -21.54 -17.71 -43.63
CA ALA A 213 -22.51 -17.14 -42.70
C ALA A 213 -21.77 -16.35 -41.59
N PRO A 214 -22.42 -15.37 -40.93
CA PRO A 214 -21.78 -14.59 -39.88
C PRO A 214 -21.32 -15.45 -38.71
N ASP A 215 -20.13 -15.16 -38.18
CA ASP A 215 -19.59 -15.85 -36.99
C ASP A 215 -20.52 -15.68 -35.78
N VAL A 216 -20.64 -16.73 -34.97
CA VAL A 216 -21.27 -16.64 -33.63
C VAL A 216 -20.16 -16.49 -32.60
N VAL A 217 -20.28 -15.48 -31.74
CA VAL A 217 -19.34 -15.18 -30.65
C VAL A 217 -20.09 -15.24 -29.32
N GLU A 218 -19.58 -16.03 -28.40
CA GLU A 218 -20.09 -16.17 -27.03
C GLU A 218 -18.98 -15.84 -26.03
N THR A 219 -19.32 -15.29 -24.88
CA THR A 219 -18.36 -14.82 -23.86
C THR A 219 -18.78 -15.21 -22.46
N ILE A 220 -17.84 -15.71 -21.66
CA ILE A 220 -17.99 -15.87 -20.21
C ILE A 220 -17.05 -14.89 -19.53
N SER A 221 -17.59 -13.95 -18.77
CA SER A 221 -16.81 -13.07 -17.89
C SER A 221 -16.47 -13.77 -16.58
N TYR A 222 -15.28 -13.53 -16.05
CA TYR A 222 -14.81 -14.05 -14.78
C TYR A 222 -14.23 -12.94 -13.92
N GLN A 223 -14.43 -13.05 -12.62
CA GLN A 223 -13.83 -12.20 -11.58
C GLN A 223 -13.04 -13.07 -10.60
N ARG A 224 -12.11 -12.46 -9.86
CA ARG A 224 -11.42 -13.06 -8.71
C ARG A 224 -11.12 -12.00 -7.65
N THR A 225 -10.98 -12.42 -6.40
CA THR A 225 -10.40 -11.60 -5.34
C THR A 225 -8.87 -11.74 -5.32
N ALA A 226 -8.20 -10.79 -4.68
CA ALA A 226 -6.83 -10.92 -4.23
C ALA A 226 -6.75 -10.65 -2.71
N THR A 227 -5.79 -11.29 -2.05
CA THR A 227 -5.44 -11.04 -0.65
C THR A 227 -4.01 -10.53 -0.61
N VAL A 228 -3.82 -9.38 0.03
CA VAL A 228 -2.52 -8.73 0.18
C VAL A 228 -2.07 -8.89 1.63
N ASP A 229 -1.01 -9.68 1.83
CA ASP A 229 -0.37 -9.92 3.12
C ASP A 229 0.66 -8.82 3.39
N PHE A 230 0.36 -7.95 4.36
CA PHE A 230 1.23 -6.88 4.85
C PHE A 230 2.06 -7.30 6.09
N SER A 231 2.34 -8.59 6.29
CA SER A 231 3.22 -9.08 7.37
C SER A 231 4.67 -8.60 7.23
N GLN A 232 5.08 -8.28 6.00
CA GLN A 232 6.28 -7.50 5.68
C GLN A 232 5.83 -6.20 4.99
N PRO A 233 5.63 -5.09 5.71
CA PRO A 233 4.92 -3.92 5.17
C PRO A 233 5.67 -3.21 4.03
N ASP A 234 7.00 -3.32 4.01
CA ASP A 234 7.87 -2.77 2.97
C ASP A 234 7.93 -3.65 1.70
N ASN A 235 7.34 -4.86 1.74
CA ASN A 235 7.33 -5.84 0.65
C ASN A 235 6.09 -6.77 0.76
N PRO A 236 4.86 -6.24 0.66
CA PRO A 236 3.63 -7.03 0.82
C PRO A 236 3.45 -8.06 -0.30
N GLN A 237 2.86 -9.21 0.03
CA GLN A 237 2.72 -10.35 -0.89
C GLN A 237 1.27 -10.52 -1.37
N VAL A 238 1.09 -10.91 -2.63
CA VAL A 238 -0.26 -11.10 -3.23
C VAL A 238 -0.58 -12.57 -3.45
N ALA A 239 -1.64 -13.05 -2.80
CA ALA A 239 -2.33 -14.29 -3.13
C ALA A 239 -3.59 -13.98 -3.95
N TYR A 240 -3.93 -14.83 -4.93
CA TYR A 240 -5.14 -14.65 -5.75
C TYR A 240 -6.15 -15.77 -5.51
N GLY A 241 -7.42 -15.40 -5.41
CA GLY A 241 -8.54 -16.32 -5.40
C GLY A 241 -8.71 -17.05 -6.74
N ALA A 242 -9.56 -18.08 -6.73
CA ALA A 242 -9.98 -18.76 -7.94
C ALA A 242 -10.83 -17.83 -8.83
N TRP A 243 -10.74 -18.03 -10.15
CA TRP A 243 -11.60 -17.35 -11.11
C TRP A 243 -13.03 -17.88 -11.05
N VAL A 244 -13.99 -17.03 -10.68
CA VAL A 244 -15.43 -17.32 -10.58
C VAL A 244 -16.13 -16.69 -11.78
N ALA A 245 -17.06 -17.42 -12.41
CA ALA A 245 -17.83 -16.89 -13.54
C ALA A 245 -18.90 -15.89 -13.08
N VAL A 246 -19.04 -14.78 -13.79
CA VAL A 246 -20.11 -13.80 -13.58
C VAL A 246 -21.39 -14.34 -14.23
N GLY A 247 -22.08 -15.23 -13.52
CA GLY A 247 -23.28 -15.92 -14.01
C GLY A 247 -23.00 -17.36 -14.47
N TYR A 248 -23.46 -17.71 -15.68
CA TYR A 248 -23.38 -19.08 -16.19
C TYR A 248 -21.97 -19.41 -16.71
N ASN A 249 -21.34 -20.44 -16.15
CA ASN A 249 -20.01 -20.90 -16.55
C ASN A 249 -20.06 -21.89 -17.73
N GLY A 250 -20.56 -21.43 -18.88
CA GLY A 250 -20.71 -22.26 -20.07
C GLY A 250 -20.99 -21.48 -21.35
N PHE A 251 -20.89 -22.19 -22.47
CA PHE A 251 -21.32 -21.74 -23.80
C PHE A 251 -22.49 -22.61 -24.25
N ASP A 252 -23.44 -22.05 -25.00
CA ASP A 252 -24.71 -22.72 -25.33
C ASP A 252 -24.59 -23.61 -26.57
N ALA A 253 -25.70 -24.20 -27.05
CA ALA A 253 -25.70 -25.03 -28.25
C ALA A 253 -25.97 -24.18 -29.50
N VAL A 254 -24.94 -23.87 -30.29
CA VAL A 254 -25.07 -23.05 -31.51
C VAL A 254 -25.58 -23.90 -32.66
N GLN A 255 -26.84 -23.67 -33.04
CA GLN A 255 -27.46 -24.25 -34.25
C GLN A 255 -26.73 -23.73 -35.50
N VAL A 256 -26.35 -24.64 -36.40
CA VAL A 256 -25.63 -24.26 -37.62
C VAL A 256 -26.61 -23.69 -38.65
N PRO A 257 -26.37 -22.48 -39.21
CA PRO A 257 -27.31 -21.84 -40.13
C PRO A 257 -27.41 -22.58 -41.47
N SER A 258 -28.62 -22.66 -42.02
CA SER A 258 -28.83 -23.25 -43.35
C SER A 258 -28.38 -22.28 -44.46
N VAL A 259 -27.32 -22.64 -45.18
CA VAL A 259 -26.80 -21.89 -46.33
C VAL A 259 -27.31 -22.51 -47.64
N ALA A 260 -27.94 -21.70 -48.50
CA ALA A 260 -28.56 -22.18 -49.72
C ALA A 260 -27.55 -22.82 -50.69
N GLY A 261 -27.87 -24.02 -51.19
CA GLY A 261 -26.99 -24.77 -52.09
C GLY A 261 -25.75 -25.39 -51.43
N MET A 262 -25.67 -25.39 -50.09
CA MET A 262 -24.56 -25.99 -49.34
C MET A 262 -25.04 -26.94 -48.24
N THR A 263 -24.13 -27.80 -47.78
CA THR A 263 -24.32 -28.71 -46.65
C THR A 263 -23.14 -28.57 -45.70
N PRO A 264 -23.35 -28.26 -44.41
CA PRO A 264 -22.26 -28.18 -43.43
C PRO A 264 -21.79 -29.57 -42.96
N ASP A 265 -20.56 -29.65 -42.44
CA ASP A 265 -19.97 -30.85 -41.85
C ASP A 265 -20.69 -31.31 -40.57
N ARG A 266 -21.38 -30.39 -39.88
CA ARG A 266 -22.23 -30.64 -38.71
C ARG A 266 -23.44 -29.70 -38.71
N THR A 267 -24.54 -30.12 -38.09
CA THR A 267 -25.76 -29.29 -37.92
C THR A 267 -25.83 -28.57 -36.58
N LEU A 268 -24.94 -28.91 -35.63
CA LEU A 268 -24.94 -28.37 -34.28
C LEU A 268 -23.51 -28.26 -33.76
N VAL A 269 -23.18 -27.13 -33.12
CA VAL A 269 -22.03 -27.03 -32.20
C VAL A 269 -22.57 -27.24 -30.77
N PRO A 270 -22.06 -28.21 -30.00
CA PRO A 270 -22.61 -28.53 -28.69
C PRO A 270 -22.33 -27.44 -27.64
N ALA A 271 -23.18 -27.42 -26.61
CA ALA A 271 -22.93 -26.65 -25.40
C ALA A 271 -21.70 -27.17 -24.65
N LEU A 272 -21.07 -26.29 -23.87
CA LEU A 272 -19.92 -26.58 -23.01
C LEU A 272 -20.15 -25.98 -21.64
N THR A 273 -19.75 -26.69 -20.58
CA THR A 273 -19.77 -26.19 -19.20
C THR A 273 -18.42 -26.43 -18.55
N PHE A 274 -18.05 -25.55 -17.61
CA PHE A 274 -16.71 -25.56 -17.02
C PHE A 274 -16.78 -25.58 -15.48
N THR A 275 -15.83 -26.26 -14.85
CA THR A 275 -15.66 -26.31 -13.38
C THR A 275 -14.74 -25.21 -12.84
N GLY A 276 -14.08 -24.48 -13.73
CA GLY A 276 -13.25 -23.30 -13.46
C GLY A 276 -13.28 -22.36 -14.66
N ALA A 277 -12.27 -21.51 -14.83
CA ALA A 277 -12.23 -20.62 -15.98
C ALA A 277 -11.98 -21.36 -17.31
N ALA A 278 -12.79 -21.06 -18.32
CA ALA A 278 -12.58 -21.49 -19.69
C ALA A 278 -11.37 -20.81 -20.33
N ALA A 279 -10.90 -21.38 -21.44
CA ALA A 279 -9.92 -20.77 -22.34
C ALA A 279 -10.60 -20.35 -23.65
N ASN A 280 -10.02 -19.36 -24.33
CA ASN A 280 -10.50 -18.93 -25.65
C ASN A 280 -10.51 -20.10 -26.63
N THR A 281 -11.64 -20.29 -27.32
CA THR A 281 -11.92 -21.49 -28.12
C THR A 281 -12.42 -21.09 -29.50
N THR A 282 -11.85 -21.68 -30.55
CA THR A 282 -12.33 -21.50 -31.93
C THR A 282 -12.94 -22.80 -32.45
N VAL A 283 -14.14 -22.71 -33.00
CA VAL A 283 -14.81 -23.80 -33.72
C VAL A 283 -14.94 -23.39 -35.18
N ILE A 284 -14.68 -24.31 -36.10
CA ILE A 284 -14.90 -24.10 -37.54
C ILE A 284 -15.92 -25.14 -38.01
N VAL A 285 -16.95 -24.64 -38.69
CA VAL A 285 -17.98 -25.40 -39.40
C VAL A 285 -17.75 -25.20 -40.89
N VAL A 286 -17.60 -26.30 -41.63
CA VAL A 286 -17.18 -26.29 -43.04
C VAL A 286 -18.35 -26.66 -43.94
N TYR A 287 -18.64 -25.81 -44.92
CA TYR A 287 -19.72 -25.99 -45.88
C TYR A 287 -19.17 -26.52 -47.21
N HIS A 288 -19.81 -27.58 -47.69
CA HIS A 288 -19.56 -28.18 -48.98
C HIS A 288 -20.72 -27.88 -49.92
N ALA A 289 -20.45 -27.69 -51.22
CA ALA A 289 -21.51 -27.50 -52.20
C ALA A 289 -22.43 -28.75 -52.23
N ALA A 290 -23.75 -28.53 -52.22
CA ALA A 290 -24.72 -29.61 -52.26
C ALA A 290 -24.57 -30.39 -53.58
N ALA A 291 -24.50 -31.72 -53.50
CA ALA A 291 -24.36 -32.57 -54.68
C ALA A 291 -25.56 -32.41 -55.61
N SER A 292 -25.33 -31.87 -56.81
CA SER A 292 -26.35 -31.68 -57.84
C SER A 292 -26.98 -33.01 -58.25
N ARG A 293 -28.12 -33.35 -57.64
CA ARG A 293 -28.95 -34.47 -58.08
C ARG A 293 -29.49 -34.13 -59.47
N LEU A 294 -28.95 -34.78 -60.49
CA LEU A 294 -29.65 -34.91 -61.77
C LEU A 294 -31.04 -35.53 -61.49
N PRO A 295 -32.11 -35.03 -62.12
CA PRO A 295 -33.45 -35.55 -61.85
C PRO A 295 -33.54 -37.01 -62.29
N GLU A 296 -33.92 -37.91 -61.38
CA GLU A 296 -34.14 -39.32 -61.71
C GLU A 296 -35.35 -39.46 -62.63
N THR A 297 -35.10 -39.71 -63.92
CA THR A 297 -36.11 -40.13 -64.87
C THR A 297 -36.58 -41.54 -64.51
N GLY A 298 -37.82 -41.67 -64.02
CA GLY A 298 -38.32 -42.90 -63.41
C GLY A 298 -38.32 -44.14 -64.32
N GLY A 299 -38.08 -45.30 -63.71
CA GLY A 299 -38.13 -46.62 -64.34
C GLY A 299 -38.90 -47.64 -63.49
N THR A 300 -39.66 -48.52 -64.14
CA THR A 300 -40.74 -49.31 -63.52
C THR A 300 -40.29 -50.53 -62.70
N THR A 301 -41.11 -50.85 -61.70
CA THR A 301 -41.27 -52.13 -60.98
C THR A 301 -40.76 -53.42 -61.63
N SER A 302 -40.10 -54.27 -60.82
CA SER A 302 -40.29 -55.73 -60.90
C SER A 302 -40.05 -56.41 -59.54
N THR A 303 -40.78 -57.50 -59.28
CA THR A 303 -40.61 -58.41 -58.14
C THR A 303 -40.67 -59.86 -58.62
N PRO A 304 -39.84 -60.78 -58.08
CA PRO A 304 -40.23 -62.19 -58.08
C PRO A 304 -39.84 -63.03 -56.83
N HIS A 305 -40.85 -63.72 -56.28
CA HIS A 305 -40.80 -65.08 -55.68
C HIS A 305 -39.92 -65.41 -54.44
N ARG A 306 -40.15 -66.63 -53.89
CA ARG A 306 -39.76 -67.08 -52.53
C ARG A 306 -39.79 -68.62 -52.37
N LEU A 307 -38.96 -69.17 -51.46
CA LEU A 307 -39.01 -70.52 -50.81
C LEU A 307 -38.75 -71.78 -51.68
N PRO A 308 -38.44 -72.99 -51.11
CA PRO A 308 -38.16 -73.39 -49.69
C PRO A 308 -36.94 -74.35 -49.41
N SER A 309 -36.62 -74.57 -48.11
CA SER A 309 -36.06 -75.83 -47.49
C SER A 309 -34.58 -76.25 -47.75
N THR A 310 -33.85 -77.16 -47.03
CA THR A 310 -34.01 -77.88 -45.72
C THR A 310 -32.66 -78.38 -45.13
N GLY A 311 -32.49 -78.45 -43.78
CA GLY A 311 -31.57 -79.35 -43.03
C GLY A 311 -30.03 -79.13 -43.10
N GLY A 312 -29.17 -79.65 -42.19
CA GLY A 312 -29.36 -80.25 -40.86
C GLY A 312 -28.16 -81.07 -40.30
N ALA A 313 -27.74 -80.83 -39.03
CA ALA A 313 -26.80 -81.62 -38.17
C ALA A 313 -25.30 -81.76 -38.60
N VAL A 314 -24.36 -82.31 -37.79
CA VAL A 314 -23.82 -82.00 -36.42
C VAL A 314 -22.78 -83.08 -35.98
N THR A 315 -21.62 -82.69 -35.43
CA THR A 315 -20.67 -83.52 -34.61
C THR A 315 -19.82 -82.56 -33.71
N THR A 316 -19.75 -82.61 -32.36
CA THR A 316 -19.21 -83.58 -31.37
C THR A 316 -17.66 -83.64 -31.28
N SER A 317 -16.95 -83.65 -30.12
CA SER A 317 -17.38 -83.71 -28.70
C SER A 317 -16.32 -83.24 -27.65
N ASN A 318 -16.81 -82.82 -26.48
CA ASN A 318 -16.28 -82.82 -25.09
C ASN A 318 -14.81 -83.14 -24.72
N HIS A 319 -14.28 -82.44 -23.70
CA HIS A 319 -13.99 -83.05 -22.36
C HIS A 319 -13.87 -82.02 -21.21
N ARG A 320 -14.00 -82.48 -19.94
CA ARG A 320 -14.09 -81.71 -18.67
C ARG A 320 -13.55 -82.54 -17.48
N PRO A 321 -12.84 -81.96 -16.48
CA PRO A 321 -13.35 -81.72 -15.09
C PRO A 321 -13.04 -80.28 -14.58
N SER A 322 -13.64 -79.66 -13.54
CA SER A 322 -14.23 -80.05 -12.22
C SER A 322 -13.19 -80.10 -11.06
N THR A 323 -13.43 -79.59 -9.84
CA THR A 323 -14.64 -78.97 -9.20
C THR A 323 -14.71 -77.43 -9.41
N GLY A 324 -14.90 -76.46 -8.49
CA GLY A 324 -15.11 -76.37 -7.03
C GLY A 324 -14.87 -74.91 -6.51
N VAL A 325 -15.31 -74.40 -5.34
CA VAL A 325 -16.20 -74.89 -4.26
C VAL A 325 -16.95 -73.71 -3.58
N ALA A 326 -18.29 -73.80 -3.54
CA ALA A 326 -19.33 -73.43 -2.54
C ALA A 326 -19.09 -72.42 -1.36
N THR A 327 -20.08 -71.61 -0.89
CA THR A 327 -21.46 -71.24 -1.38
C THR A 327 -22.09 -70.06 -0.59
N ALA A 328 -22.81 -69.16 -1.31
CA ALA A 328 -24.05 -68.41 -0.90
C ALA A 328 -24.00 -67.36 0.25
N PRO A 329 -24.97 -66.40 0.36
CA PRO A 329 -26.24 -66.22 -0.39
C PRO A 329 -26.47 -64.85 -1.10
N HIS A 330 -27.66 -64.71 -1.70
CA HIS A 330 -28.21 -63.61 -2.55
C HIS A 330 -28.42 -62.24 -1.86
N ARG A 331 -28.53 -61.09 -2.57
CA ARG A 331 -29.59 -60.73 -3.57
C ARG A 331 -29.17 -59.68 -4.64
N LEU A 332 -30.02 -59.57 -5.69
CA LEU A 332 -29.87 -58.82 -6.97
C LEU A 332 -30.75 -57.53 -7.01
N PRO A 333 -30.77 -56.65 -8.07
CA PRO A 333 -30.22 -56.79 -9.46
C PRO A 333 -29.55 -55.55 -10.13
N SER A 334 -28.85 -55.77 -11.27
CA SER A 334 -28.70 -54.90 -12.49
C SER A 334 -28.13 -53.45 -12.37
N THR A 335 -27.52 -52.78 -13.37
CA THR A 335 -27.23 -53.07 -14.80
C THR A 335 -25.87 -52.45 -15.19
N GLY A 336 -25.20 -52.93 -16.24
CA GLY A 336 -23.84 -52.49 -16.62
C GLY A 336 -23.72 -51.17 -17.39
N GLY A 337 -22.48 -50.77 -17.71
CA GLY A 337 -22.14 -49.57 -18.48
C GLY A 337 -20.96 -49.77 -19.43
N SER A 338 -20.92 -48.99 -20.51
CA SER A 338 -19.89 -49.04 -21.56
C SER A 338 -19.77 -47.69 -22.28
N THR A 339 -18.56 -47.12 -22.29
CA THR A 339 -18.08 -46.00 -23.13
C THR A 339 -16.55 -46.09 -23.14
N THR A 340 -15.85 -46.34 -24.24
CA THR A 340 -15.72 -45.54 -25.48
C THR A 340 -14.87 -44.27 -25.27
N ALA A 341 -13.56 -44.40 -25.45
CA ALA A 341 -12.63 -43.28 -25.50
C ALA A 341 -12.80 -42.46 -26.79
N HIS A 342 -12.55 -41.15 -26.71
CA HIS A 342 -12.57 -40.24 -27.86
C HIS A 342 -11.21 -39.56 -28.02
N SER A 343 -10.64 -39.64 -29.22
CA SER A 343 -9.29 -39.14 -29.53
C SER A 343 -9.34 -37.67 -29.97
N TYR A 344 -8.62 -36.79 -29.26
CA TYR A 344 -8.42 -35.40 -29.68
C TYR A 344 -7.07 -35.22 -30.37
N VAL A 345 -7.09 -34.75 -31.62
CA VAL A 345 -5.87 -34.42 -32.38
C VAL A 345 -5.40 -33.01 -31.99
N HIS A 346 -4.23 -32.91 -31.35
CA HIS A 346 -3.55 -31.64 -31.16
C HIS A 346 -2.87 -31.19 -32.47
N VAL A 347 -3.32 -30.09 -33.06
CA VAL A 347 -2.56 -29.37 -34.09
C VAL A 347 -1.69 -28.33 -33.40
N ARG A 348 -0.37 -28.49 -33.47
CA ARG A 348 0.58 -27.47 -32.99
C ARG A 348 0.73 -26.38 -34.05
N HIS A 349 0.41 -25.14 -33.72
CA HIS A 349 0.73 -24.00 -34.58
C HIS A 349 2.23 -23.68 -34.52
N ALA A 350 2.82 -23.39 -35.67
CA ALA A 350 4.20 -22.91 -35.76
C ALA A 350 4.24 -21.39 -35.53
N THR A 351 5.22 -20.94 -34.74
CA THR A 351 5.52 -19.51 -34.57
C THR A 351 6.27 -18.98 -35.80
N THR A 352 5.68 -18.01 -36.49
CA THR A 352 6.33 -17.31 -37.61
C THR A 352 6.94 -16.00 -37.11
N THR A 353 8.27 -15.93 -37.09
CA THR A 353 9.01 -14.70 -36.75
C THR A 353 8.74 -13.61 -37.78
N THR A 354 8.24 -12.45 -37.33
CA THR A 354 8.15 -11.25 -38.15
C THR A 354 9.55 -10.73 -38.48
N ARG A 355 9.77 -10.32 -39.73
CA ARG A 355 11.01 -9.69 -40.18
C ARG A 355 10.73 -8.26 -40.63
N ASP A 356 11.66 -7.38 -40.30
CA ASP A 356 11.61 -5.94 -40.58
C ASP A 356 11.77 -5.63 -42.07
N THR A 357 10.99 -4.68 -42.57
CA THR A 357 11.16 -4.04 -43.89
C THR A 357 10.67 -2.59 -43.86
N THR A 358 11.60 -1.64 -43.92
CA THR A 358 11.33 -0.20 -44.10
C THR A 358 11.09 0.17 -45.58
N PRO A 359 10.25 1.19 -45.86
CA PRO A 359 10.27 1.94 -47.12
C PRO A 359 10.85 3.37 -46.93
N ILE A 360 11.47 3.93 -47.98
CA ILE A 360 12.04 5.30 -47.99
C ILE A 360 11.55 6.10 -49.20
N GLY A 361 10.97 7.28 -48.94
CA GLY A 361 10.73 8.35 -49.93
C GLY A 361 9.57 8.12 -50.93
N SER A 362 9.09 9.14 -51.66
CA SER A 362 9.38 10.59 -51.59
C SER A 362 8.33 11.38 -52.41
N THR A 363 7.86 12.54 -51.92
CA THR A 363 7.75 13.84 -52.65
C THR A 363 6.87 14.84 -51.87
N THR A 364 7.12 16.15 -52.07
CA THR A 364 6.36 17.28 -51.51
C THR A 364 5.61 18.06 -52.62
N PRO A 365 4.71 18.99 -52.26
CA PRO A 365 5.07 20.40 -52.44
C PRO A 365 4.70 21.36 -51.28
N VAL A 366 5.26 22.57 -51.38
CA VAL A 366 5.15 23.79 -50.53
C VAL A 366 3.77 24.48 -50.72
N GLY A 367 3.21 25.28 -49.80
CA GLY A 367 3.61 25.68 -48.43
C GLY A 367 2.81 26.92 -47.92
N ASP A 368 3.37 27.66 -46.95
CA ASP A 368 2.96 28.96 -46.36
C ASP A 368 1.59 29.03 -45.61
N GLY A 369 1.41 29.78 -44.51
CA GLY A 369 2.33 30.57 -43.67
C GLY A 369 1.65 31.38 -42.54
N ASN A 370 2.45 32.04 -41.68
CA ASN A 370 2.13 33.12 -40.70
C ASN A 370 1.37 32.88 -39.35
N THR A 371 2.17 32.83 -38.26
CA THR A 371 2.19 33.72 -37.06
C THR A 371 0.91 34.33 -36.41
N ALA A 372 0.87 34.29 -35.06
CA ALA A 372 0.40 35.38 -34.18
C ALA A 372 1.06 35.29 -32.78
N THR A 373 1.16 36.41 -32.03
CA THR A 373 1.94 36.51 -30.77
C THR A 373 1.27 37.42 -29.71
N ALA A 374 1.12 36.93 -28.47
CA ALA A 374 0.99 37.69 -27.21
C ALA A 374 1.07 36.72 -26.00
N GLY A 375 1.43 37.10 -24.76
CA GLY A 375 1.91 38.38 -24.25
C GLY A 375 1.47 38.64 -22.79
N HIS A 376 2.34 39.27 -21.97
CA HIS A 376 2.07 39.82 -20.61
C HIS A 376 1.96 38.82 -19.44
N LYS A 377 2.26 39.16 -18.16
CA LYS A 377 3.12 40.21 -17.55
C LYS A 377 3.25 39.99 -16.02
N LEU A 378 4.45 40.18 -15.43
CA LEU A 378 4.65 40.30 -13.97
C LEU A 378 4.41 41.74 -13.44
N PRO A 379 3.84 41.87 -12.23
CA PRO A 379 4.57 42.35 -11.03
C PRO A 379 4.17 41.52 -9.77
N GLY A 380 4.68 41.74 -8.56
CA GLY A 380 5.69 42.66 -8.01
C GLY A 380 5.72 42.53 -6.47
N THR A 381 6.82 42.89 -5.81
CA THR A 381 7.01 42.64 -4.37
C THR A 381 6.38 43.69 -3.45
N GLY A 382 5.86 43.26 -2.30
CA GLY A 382 5.39 44.12 -1.21
C GLY A 382 5.21 43.35 0.09
N ARG A 383 5.80 43.83 1.19
CA ARG A 383 5.68 43.26 2.55
C ARG A 383 4.90 44.23 3.44
N THR A 384 3.88 43.73 4.13
CA THR A 384 3.38 44.27 5.41
C THR A 384 2.81 43.13 6.25
N LEU A 385 3.05 43.18 7.57
CA LEU A 385 2.45 42.29 8.56
C LEU A 385 1.44 43.09 9.41
N PRO A 386 0.23 42.59 9.66
CA PRO A 386 -0.57 42.96 10.82
C PRO A 386 -0.29 42.02 12.01
N GLN A 387 -0.36 42.55 13.23
CA GLN A 387 -0.29 41.78 14.48
C GLN A 387 -1.60 41.89 15.25
N THR A 388 -1.97 40.80 15.93
CA THR A 388 -2.81 40.70 17.14
C THR A 388 -4.13 41.48 17.23
N SER A 389 -5.23 40.73 17.35
CA SER A 389 -6.17 40.90 18.46
C SER A 389 -6.83 39.54 18.76
N ASP A 390 -7.13 39.28 20.02
CA ASP A 390 -7.75 38.04 20.50
C ASP A 390 -9.26 37.96 20.20
N GLU A 391 -9.81 36.74 20.07
CA GLU A 391 -10.88 36.22 20.96
C GLU A 391 -11.27 34.75 20.60
N HIS A 392 -12.16 34.14 21.39
CA HIS A 392 -12.57 32.73 21.31
C HIS A 392 -13.44 32.41 20.07
N GLU A 393 -13.20 31.28 19.39
CA GLU A 393 -14.00 30.03 19.53
C GLU A 393 -13.51 28.91 18.59
N SER A 394 -14.08 27.71 18.72
CA SER A 394 -13.59 26.46 18.12
C SER A 394 -13.95 26.25 16.63
N THR A 395 -12.98 25.81 15.81
CA THR A 395 -13.23 24.92 14.64
C THR A 395 -11.93 24.24 14.19
N MET A 396 -12.04 23.13 13.44
CA MET A 396 -10.87 22.37 12.97
C MET A 396 -10.23 22.99 11.72
N ALA A 397 -8.90 23.05 11.67
CA ALA A 397 -8.13 23.20 10.44
C ALA A 397 -6.77 22.48 10.56
N SER A 398 -6.57 21.42 9.78
CA SER A 398 -5.29 20.71 9.67
C SER A 398 -4.35 21.41 8.70
N LEU A 399 -3.20 21.88 9.18
CA LEU A 399 -2.10 22.39 8.34
C LEU A 399 -0.78 21.79 8.80
N GLY A 400 -0.37 20.67 8.17
CA GLY A 400 0.98 20.14 8.32
C GLY A 400 1.98 21.01 7.57
N LEU A 401 2.98 21.54 8.26
CA LEU A 401 3.99 22.43 7.68
C LEU A 401 5.24 21.62 7.27
N THR A 402 5.34 21.25 6.00
CA THR A 402 6.51 20.52 5.48
C THR A 402 7.73 21.43 5.35
N ILE A 403 8.76 21.18 6.16
CA ILE A 403 10.07 21.84 6.04
C ILE A 403 10.99 20.97 5.17
N LEU A 404 11.27 21.43 3.95
CA LEU A 404 12.14 20.75 2.99
C LEU A 404 13.63 21.03 3.30
N GLY A 405 14.25 20.18 4.11
CA GLY A 405 15.66 20.25 4.45
C GLY A 405 16.60 19.62 3.40
N MET A 406 16.99 20.37 2.36
CA MET A 406 18.11 19.96 1.50
C MET A 406 19.46 20.15 2.21
N LEU A 407 20.29 19.08 2.28
CA LEU A 407 21.71 19.24 2.58
C LEU A 407 22.59 18.26 1.76
N LEU A 408 23.41 18.84 0.87
CA LEU A 408 24.43 18.13 0.10
C LEU A 408 25.71 17.99 0.94
N GLY A 409 26.20 16.75 1.12
CA GLY A 409 27.42 16.45 1.86
C GLY A 409 28.37 15.54 1.08
N LEU A 410 29.34 16.10 0.36
CA LEU A 410 30.40 15.35 -0.33
C LEU A 410 31.50 14.91 0.64
N VAL A 411 31.62 13.61 0.91
CA VAL A 411 32.85 13.00 1.46
C VAL A 411 33.21 11.75 0.66
N GLY A 412 34.29 11.82 -0.11
CA GLY A 412 34.84 10.66 -0.83
C GLY A 412 35.94 9.98 -0.01
N TYR A 413 35.74 8.72 0.38
CA TYR A 413 36.78 7.93 1.06
C TYR A 413 37.57 7.07 0.06
N LYS A 414 38.90 7.05 0.17
CA LYS A 414 39.76 6.38 -0.83
C LYS A 414 40.90 5.60 -0.21
N LYS A 415 40.76 4.27 -0.26
CA LYS A 415 41.83 3.26 -0.33
C LYS A 415 42.77 3.13 0.89
N ARG A 416 42.74 1.93 1.50
CA ARG A 416 43.87 0.97 1.40
C ARG A 416 43.34 -0.46 1.24
N ARG A 417 44.12 -1.27 0.52
CA ARG A 417 44.25 -2.71 0.77
C ARG A 417 45.51 -2.84 1.60
N ASP A 418 45.54 -3.82 2.49
CA ASP A 418 46.76 -4.47 2.92
C ASP A 418 46.54 -5.97 2.62
N ASP A 419 47.50 -6.60 1.97
CA ASP A 419 47.44 -8.00 1.51
C ASP A 419 48.49 -8.81 2.31
N GLU A 420 48.08 -9.56 3.34
CA GLU A 420 48.77 -10.77 3.90
C GLU A 420 47.84 -11.56 4.84
#